data_AF-Q5DH98-F1
#
_entry.id   AF-Q5DH98-F1
#
_cell.length_a   1.000
_cell.length_b   1.000
_cell.length_c   1.000
_cell.angle_alpha   90.00
_cell.angle_beta   90.00
_cell.angle_gamma   90.00
#
_symmetry.space_group_name_H-M   'P 1'
#
loop_
_entity.id
_entity.type
_entity.pdbx_description
1 polymer ?
#
loop_
_entity_poly.entity_id
_entity_poly.type
_entity_poly.pdbx_seq_one_letter_code
_entity_poly.pdbx_strand_id
1 'polypeptide(L)'
;MTTNPTETPPKIDPEVLDIQKKIYRELLIKQACVKRGSEFFPVTLEPYQLERHRLAQPFTNKDRAARRQYLEDQLLSDREPVNIPEWNRVNIFRRMYRKPFDAMTNLIRPLVGDQYSRYFRYTMPKITGMLLFSWFLWYHIKYHDNWEKHAKSLKSGAYRGSIWPGEPGYPDRWKEVDDFGMEGFNRRTAFLGEKLVTSGS
;
A
#
# COMPACT_ATOMS: atom_id res chain seq x y z
N MET A 1 67.41 1.51 -4.76
CA MET A 1 65.95 1.60 -5.00
C MET A 1 65.77 2.13 -6.41
N THR A 2 65.50 1.25 -7.37
CA THR A 2 65.34 1.61 -8.79
C THR A 2 63.91 2.11 -9.01
N THR A 3 63.75 3.40 -9.29
CA THR A 3 62.47 4.01 -9.65
C THR A 3 62.18 3.71 -11.13
N ASN A 4 61.16 2.90 -11.41
CA ASN A 4 60.68 2.71 -12.78
C ASN A 4 60.13 4.03 -13.31
N PRO A 5 60.45 4.42 -14.56
CA PRO A 5 59.93 5.65 -15.16
C PRO A 5 58.41 5.56 -15.31
N THR A 6 57.73 6.66 -14.99
CA THR A 6 56.28 6.83 -15.11
C THR A 6 55.87 6.69 -16.57
N GLU A 7 55.45 5.49 -16.96
CA GLU A 7 54.92 5.23 -18.30
C GLU A 7 53.66 6.07 -18.52
N THR A 8 53.74 7.02 -19.44
CA THR A 8 52.56 7.75 -19.93
C THR A 8 51.61 6.74 -20.58
N PRO A 9 50.31 6.73 -20.25
CA PRO A 9 49.38 5.77 -20.84
C PRO A 9 49.41 5.91 -22.36
N PRO A 10 49.41 4.78 -23.10
CA PRO A 10 49.49 4.80 -24.54
C PRO A 10 48.33 5.63 -25.10
N LYS A 11 48.64 6.54 -26.03
CA LYS A 11 47.65 7.38 -26.70
C LYS A 11 46.82 6.48 -27.62
N ILE A 12 45.63 6.11 -27.16
CA ILE A 12 44.70 5.26 -27.92
C ILE A 12 44.12 6.10 -29.05
N ASP A 13 44.12 5.56 -30.26
CA ASP A 13 43.53 6.21 -31.42
C ASP A 13 42.03 6.48 -31.18
N PRO A 14 41.51 7.66 -31.58
CA PRO A 14 40.13 8.04 -31.30
C PRO A 14 39.11 7.08 -31.93
N GLU A 15 39.44 6.49 -33.08
CA GLU A 15 38.59 5.50 -33.76
C GLU A 15 38.46 4.21 -32.97
N VAL A 16 39.57 3.72 -32.39
CA VAL A 16 39.58 2.52 -31.55
C VAL A 16 38.73 2.76 -30.30
N LEU A 17 38.81 3.95 -29.72
CA LEU A 17 38.04 4.34 -28.55
C LEU A 17 36.53 4.42 -28.85
N ASP A 18 36.14 4.90 -30.02
CA ASP A 18 34.73 4.93 -30.45
C ASP A 18 34.19 3.53 -30.77
N ILE A 19 35.01 2.66 -31.36
CA ILE A 19 34.68 1.24 -31.54
C ILE A 19 34.48 0.56 -30.19
N GLN A 20 35.37 0.79 -29.22
CA GLN A 20 35.26 0.26 -27.86
C GLN A 20 33.98 0.74 -27.16
N LYS A 21 33.63 2.03 -27.26
CA LYS A 21 32.37 2.57 -26.74
C LYS A 21 31.14 1.91 -27.37
N LYS A 22 31.18 1.67 -28.68
CA LYS A 22 30.07 1.00 -29.41
C LYS A 22 29.89 -0.44 -28.95
N ILE A 23 30.98 -1.21 -28.87
CA ILE A 23 30.98 -2.59 -28.37
C ILE A 23 30.50 -2.62 -26.92
N TYR A 24 30.97 -1.70 -26.07
CA TYR A 24 30.55 -1.61 -24.67
C TYR A 24 29.05 -1.31 -24.52
N ARG A 25 28.52 -0.40 -25.35
CA ARG A 25 27.08 -0.10 -25.40
C ARG A 25 26.26 -1.34 -25.80
N GLU A 26 26.72 -2.09 -26.81
CA GLU A 26 26.07 -3.33 -27.24
C GLU A 26 26.07 -4.41 -26.15
N LEU A 27 27.17 -4.54 -25.40
CA LEU A 27 27.27 -5.45 -24.25
C LEU A 27 26.33 -5.06 -23.12
N LEU A 28 26.23 -3.77 -22.79
CA LEU A 28 25.28 -3.28 -21.77
C LEU A 28 23.83 -3.58 -22.14
N ILE A 29 23.47 -3.39 -23.41
CA ILE A 29 22.13 -3.72 -23.93
C ILE A 29 21.87 -5.22 -23.79
N LYS A 30 22.81 -6.08 -24.22
CA LYS A 30 22.71 -7.54 -24.06
C LYS A 30 22.55 -7.94 -22.60
N GLN A 31 23.35 -7.36 -21.69
CA GLN A 31 23.29 -7.66 -20.27
C GLN A 31 21.96 -7.24 -19.64
N ALA A 32 21.38 -6.11 -20.08
CA ALA A 32 20.06 -5.66 -19.64
C ALA A 32 18.94 -6.60 -20.12
N CYS A 33 19.03 -7.12 -21.34
CA CYS A 33 18.11 -8.14 -21.86
C CYS A 33 18.21 -9.44 -21.05
N VAL A 34 19.43 -9.95 -20.83
CA VAL A 34 19.68 -11.15 -20.02
C VAL A 34 19.17 -10.99 -18.58
N LYS A 35 19.39 -9.84 -17.92
CA LYS A 35 18.89 -9.55 -16.56
C LYS A 35 17.36 -9.50 -16.49
N ARG A 36 16.68 -9.19 -17.59
CA ARG A 36 15.22 -9.24 -17.71
C ARG A 36 14.69 -10.65 -18.04
N GLY A 37 15.59 -11.63 -18.17
CA GLY A 37 15.24 -13.04 -18.37
C GLY A 37 14.85 -13.39 -19.81
N SER A 38 15.07 -12.50 -20.79
CA SER A 38 14.75 -12.76 -22.19
C SER A 38 15.99 -12.65 -23.08
N GLU A 39 16.23 -13.69 -23.88
CA GLU A 39 17.28 -13.72 -24.91
C GLU A 39 16.94 -12.78 -26.10
N PHE A 40 15.68 -12.36 -26.21
CA PHE A 40 15.14 -11.54 -27.30
C PHE A 40 14.60 -10.19 -26.81
N PHE A 41 14.56 -9.20 -27.72
CA PHE A 41 13.87 -7.91 -27.52
C PHE A 41 12.38 -8.15 -27.21
N PRO A 42 11.69 -7.24 -26.49
CA PRO A 42 10.25 -7.36 -26.31
C PRO A 42 9.55 -7.30 -27.68
N VAL A 43 9.07 -8.45 -28.15
CA VAL A 43 8.37 -8.58 -29.44
C VAL A 43 6.86 -8.43 -29.20
N THR A 44 6.18 -7.66 -30.04
CA THR A 44 4.72 -7.69 -30.17
C THR A 44 4.30 -9.03 -30.76
N LEU A 45 3.62 -9.87 -29.97
CA LEU A 45 3.34 -11.29 -30.23
C LEU A 45 2.13 -11.53 -31.18
N GLU A 46 2.18 -10.88 -32.34
CA GLU A 46 1.41 -11.26 -33.52
C GLU A 46 2.40 -11.71 -34.61
N PRO A 47 2.00 -12.53 -35.60
CA PRO A 47 2.88 -12.94 -36.70
C PRO A 47 3.50 -11.77 -37.46
N TYR A 48 2.95 -10.56 -37.29
CA TYR A 48 3.51 -9.32 -37.79
C TYR A 48 3.80 -8.34 -36.66
N GLN A 49 4.96 -7.71 -36.73
CA GLN A 49 5.41 -6.74 -35.72
C GLN A 49 4.53 -5.48 -35.61
N LEU A 50 3.73 -5.18 -36.66
CA LEU A 50 2.86 -4.01 -36.74
C LEU A 50 1.48 -4.40 -37.27
N GLU A 51 0.41 -3.83 -36.68
CA GLU A 51 -0.99 -4.12 -37.03
C GLU A 51 -1.31 -3.89 -38.52
N ARG A 52 -0.65 -2.91 -39.16
CA ARG A 52 -0.82 -2.61 -40.60
C ARG A 52 -0.44 -3.77 -41.53
N HIS A 53 0.48 -4.63 -41.10
CA HIS A 53 0.90 -5.80 -41.88
C HIS A 53 -0.19 -6.88 -41.93
N ARG A 54 -1.14 -6.88 -40.98
CA ARG A 54 -2.32 -7.75 -40.99
C ARG A 54 -3.21 -7.52 -42.22
N LEU A 55 -3.28 -6.28 -42.70
CA LEU A 55 -4.07 -5.89 -43.88
C LEU A 55 -3.25 -5.91 -45.17
N ALA A 56 -1.94 -5.63 -45.08
CA ALA A 56 -1.08 -5.43 -46.24
C ALA A 56 -0.45 -6.71 -46.80
N GLN A 57 -0.28 -7.77 -46.00
CA GLN A 57 0.39 -9.01 -46.44
C GLN A 57 -0.56 -10.22 -46.40
N PRO A 58 -0.55 -11.09 -47.44
CA PRO A 58 -1.34 -12.31 -47.43
C PRO A 58 -0.82 -13.27 -46.35
N PHE A 59 -1.73 -13.78 -45.52
CA PHE A 59 -1.37 -14.69 -44.43
C PHE A 59 -1.03 -16.08 -44.99
N THR A 60 0.26 -16.43 -45.04
CA THR A 60 0.75 -17.65 -45.70
C THR A 60 0.38 -18.89 -44.88
N ASN A 61 0.35 -20.06 -45.52
CA ASN A 61 0.14 -21.34 -44.81
C ASN A 61 1.18 -21.57 -43.69
N LYS A 62 2.43 -21.11 -43.89
CA LYS A 62 3.50 -21.17 -42.89
C LYS A 62 3.19 -20.33 -41.66
N ASP A 63 2.71 -19.10 -41.87
CA ASP A 63 2.35 -18.18 -40.79
C ASP A 63 1.16 -18.72 -39.97
N ARG A 64 0.21 -19.39 -40.64
CA ARG A 64 -0.90 -20.10 -39.97
C ARG A 64 -0.43 -21.24 -39.09
N ALA A 65 0.54 -22.02 -39.54
CA ALA A 65 1.13 -23.10 -38.76
C ALA A 65 1.88 -22.56 -37.53
N ALA A 66 2.70 -21.52 -37.73
CA ALA A 66 3.40 -20.83 -36.63
C ALA A 66 2.41 -20.24 -35.61
N ARG A 67 1.29 -19.67 -36.06
CA ARG A 67 0.25 -19.16 -35.16
C ARG A 67 -0.45 -20.28 -34.38
N ARG A 68 -0.68 -21.44 -35.00
CA ARG A 68 -1.26 -22.60 -34.31
C ARG A 68 -0.33 -23.07 -33.19
N GLN A 69 0.95 -23.27 -33.50
CA GLN A 69 1.96 -23.65 -32.52
C GLN A 69 2.03 -22.63 -31.38
N TYR A 70 2.04 -21.33 -31.70
CA TYR A 70 2.04 -20.28 -30.68
C TYR A 70 0.83 -20.37 -29.75
N LEU A 71 -0.37 -20.59 -30.28
CA LEU A 71 -1.58 -20.72 -29.45
C LEU A 71 -1.54 -21.98 -28.56
N GLU A 72 -0.95 -23.06 -29.06
CA GLU A 72 -0.69 -24.28 -28.27
C GLU A 72 0.32 -24.02 -27.16
N ASP A 73 1.40 -23.27 -27.44
CA ASP A 73 2.42 -22.89 -26.46
C ASP A 73 1.89 -21.95 -25.36
N GLN A 74 0.78 -21.24 -25.61
CA GLN A 74 0.10 -20.43 -24.58
C GLN A 74 -0.75 -21.27 -23.62
N LEU A 75 -1.01 -22.54 -23.92
CA LEU A 75 -1.72 -23.41 -23.00
C LEU A 75 -0.79 -23.76 -21.84
N LEU A 76 -1.17 -23.34 -20.63
CA LEU A 76 -0.45 -23.70 -19.42
C LEU A 76 -0.54 -25.22 -19.21
N SER A 77 0.54 -25.79 -18.68
CA SER A 77 0.53 -27.21 -18.27
C SER A 77 -0.44 -27.41 -17.11
N ASP A 78 -1.02 -28.62 -16.99
CA ASP A 78 -1.93 -28.98 -15.89
C ASP A 78 -1.29 -28.81 -14.50
N ARG A 79 0.04 -28.80 -14.43
CA ARG A 79 0.81 -28.58 -13.21
C ARG A 79 0.77 -27.13 -12.73
N GLU A 80 0.54 -26.18 -13.63
CA GLU A 80 0.51 -24.76 -13.33
C GLU A 80 -0.91 -24.33 -12.92
N PRO A 81 -1.05 -23.43 -11.92
CA PRO A 81 -0.02 -22.64 -11.26
C PRO A 81 0.67 -23.36 -10.08
N VAL A 82 2.01 -23.37 -10.06
CA VAL A 82 2.79 -23.91 -8.92
C VAL A 82 3.01 -22.83 -7.87
N ASN A 83 2.41 -22.99 -6.69
CA ASN A 83 2.62 -22.07 -5.59
C ASN A 83 3.91 -22.42 -4.82
N ILE A 84 4.98 -21.68 -5.07
CA ILE A 84 6.27 -21.85 -4.39
C ILE A 84 6.26 -20.99 -3.11
N PRO A 85 6.21 -21.58 -1.90
CA PRO A 85 6.12 -20.82 -0.65
C PRO A 85 7.36 -19.96 -0.36
N GLU A 86 8.50 -20.31 -0.94
CA GLU A 86 9.78 -19.59 -0.78
C GLU A 86 9.81 -18.23 -1.49
N TRP A 87 9.06 -18.09 -2.59
CA TRP A 87 9.00 -16.85 -3.35
C TRP A 87 8.09 -15.83 -2.68
N ASN A 88 7.11 -16.29 -1.89
CA ASN A 88 6.22 -15.47 -1.09
C ASN A 88 6.77 -15.29 0.34
N ARG A 89 7.99 -14.76 0.47
CA ARG A 89 8.56 -14.43 1.78
C ARG A 89 7.81 -13.28 2.43
N VAL A 90 7.19 -13.59 3.56
CA VAL A 90 6.36 -12.67 4.35
C VAL A 90 6.92 -12.62 5.78
N ASN A 91 6.97 -11.42 6.38
CA ASN A 91 7.37 -11.22 7.78
C ASN A 91 6.54 -12.12 8.73
N ILE A 92 7.15 -12.64 9.81
CA ILE A 92 6.54 -13.51 10.82
C ILE A 92 5.23 -12.91 11.35
N PHE A 93 5.22 -11.63 11.73
CA PHE A 93 4.01 -10.95 12.20
C PHE A 93 2.91 -10.96 11.14
N ARG A 94 3.30 -10.76 9.88
CA ARG A 94 2.39 -10.80 8.75
C ARG A 94 1.86 -12.19 8.45
N ARG A 95 2.60 -13.25 8.77
CA ARG A 95 2.08 -14.62 8.72
C ARG A 95 1.07 -14.86 9.83
N MET A 96 1.37 -14.43 11.06
CA MET A 96 0.52 -14.64 12.23
C MET A 96 -0.86 -14.00 12.04
N TYR A 97 -0.93 -12.71 11.67
CA TYR A 97 -2.24 -12.06 11.49
C TYR A 97 -2.98 -12.55 10.25
N ARG A 98 -2.30 -13.09 9.22
CA ARG A 98 -2.94 -13.64 8.01
C ARG A 98 -3.60 -14.99 8.23
N LYS A 99 -3.04 -15.85 9.08
CA LYS A 99 -3.55 -17.21 9.34
C LYS A 99 -5.07 -17.31 9.59
N PRO A 100 -5.68 -16.50 10.49
CA PRO A 100 -7.12 -16.61 10.74
C PRO A 100 -7.97 -16.24 9.51
N PHE A 101 -7.59 -15.19 8.78
CA PHE A 101 -8.31 -14.77 7.57
C PHE A 101 -8.10 -15.74 6.41
N ASP A 102 -6.94 -16.38 6.32
CA ASP A 102 -6.67 -17.44 5.33
C ASP A 102 -7.54 -18.67 5.61
N ALA A 103 -7.69 -19.07 6.88
CA ALA A 103 -8.59 -20.16 7.27
C ALA A 103 -10.05 -19.84 6.92
N MET A 104 -10.53 -18.64 7.27
CA MET A 104 -11.88 -18.18 6.92
C MET A 104 -12.11 -18.13 5.40
N THR A 105 -11.12 -17.66 4.64
CA THR A 105 -11.20 -17.65 3.17
C THR A 105 -11.31 -19.07 2.61
N ASN A 106 -10.54 -20.02 3.14
CA ASN A 106 -10.58 -21.41 2.68
C ASN A 106 -11.93 -22.08 2.96
N LEU A 107 -12.61 -21.71 4.05
CA LEU A 107 -13.96 -22.20 4.36
C LEU A 107 -15.02 -21.64 3.39
N ILE A 108 -14.86 -20.39 2.95
CA ILE A 108 -15.81 -19.69 2.07
C ILE A 108 -15.54 -19.97 0.59
N ARG A 109 -14.29 -20.29 0.23
CA ARG A 109 -13.86 -20.61 -1.13
C ARG A 109 -14.75 -21.62 -1.88
N PRO A 110 -15.20 -22.76 -1.30
CA PRO A 110 -16.08 -23.69 -2.00
C PRO A 110 -17.47 -23.11 -2.30
N LEU A 111 -17.94 -22.14 -1.53
CA LEU A 111 -19.26 -21.54 -1.70
C LEU A 111 -19.27 -20.44 -2.77
N VAL A 112 -18.26 -19.57 -2.75
CA VAL A 112 -18.25 -18.35 -3.57
C VAL A 112 -17.36 -18.50 -4.82
N GLY A 113 -16.50 -19.53 -4.87
CA GLY A 113 -15.58 -19.76 -5.96
C GLY A 113 -14.28 -18.96 -5.86
N ASP A 114 -13.34 -19.28 -6.74
CA ASP A 114 -11.95 -18.82 -6.62
C ASP A 114 -11.79 -17.31 -6.81
N GLN A 115 -12.46 -16.76 -7.83
CA GLN A 115 -12.38 -15.34 -8.17
C GLN A 115 -12.82 -14.44 -7.01
N TYR A 116 -13.95 -14.76 -6.37
CA TYR A 116 -14.50 -13.99 -5.27
C TYR A 116 -13.75 -14.20 -3.95
N SER A 117 -13.23 -15.42 -3.72
CA SER A 117 -12.40 -15.71 -2.54
C SER A 117 -11.15 -14.82 -2.45
N ARG A 118 -10.58 -14.44 -3.60
CA ARG A 118 -9.44 -13.51 -3.69
C ARG A 118 -9.81 -12.11 -3.18
N TYR A 119 -10.96 -11.59 -3.57
CA TYR A 119 -11.44 -10.29 -3.09
C TYR A 119 -11.75 -10.34 -1.60
N PHE A 120 -12.41 -11.40 -1.14
CA PHE A 120 -12.71 -11.61 0.28
C PHE A 120 -11.45 -11.59 1.16
N ARG A 121 -10.41 -12.33 0.75
CA ARG A 121 -9.11 -12.37 1.45
C ARG A 121 -8.46 -10.98 1.58
N TYR A 122 -8.66 -10.11 0.58
CA TYR A 122 -8.09 -8.78 0.55
C TYR A 122 -8.89 -7.75 1.37
N THR A 123 -10.22 -7.84 1.34
CA THR A 123 -11.10 -6.87 2.00
C THR A 123 -11.31 -7.15 3.48
N MET A 124 -11.44 -8.42 3.87
CA MET A 124 -11.78 -8.77 5.25
C MET A 124 -10.82 -8.22 6.31
N PRO A 125 -9.49 -8.42 6.20
CA PRO A 125 -8.57 -7.91 7.22
C PRO A 125 -8.63 -6.39 7.38
N LYS A 126 -8.93 -5.67 6.29
CA LYS A 126 -9.05 -4.21 6.31
C LYS A 126 -10.32 -3.76 7.01
N ILE A 127 -11.45 -4.39 6.70
CA ILE A 127 -12.73 -4.09 7.34
C ILE A 127 -12.65 -4.39 8.84
N THR A 128 -12.14 -5.57 9.21
CA THR A 128 -11.97 -5.95 10.62
C THR A 128 -11.00 -5.01 11.34
N GLY A 129 -9.86 -4.67 10.73
CA GLY A 129 -8.90 -3.73 11.30
C GLY A 129 -9.46 -2.33 11.47
N MET A 130 -10.19 -1.81 10.47
CA MET A 130 -10.82 -0.49 10.51
C MET A 130 -11.91 -0.42 11.58
N LEU A 131 -12.70 -1.48 11.74
CA LEU A 131 -13.75 -1.57 12.74
C LEU A 131 -13.16 -1.63 14.17
N LEU A 132 -12.17 -2.50 14.41
CA LEU A 132 -11.49 -2.58 15.69
C LEU A 132 -10.79 -1.26 16.07
N PHE A 133 -10.12 -0.63 15.10
CA PHE A 133 -9.50 0.67 15.32
C PHE A 133 -10.53 1.75 15.64
N SER A 134 -11.65 1.79 14.90
CA SER A 134 -12.75 2.73 15.16
C SER A 134 -13.35 2.56 16.56
N TRP A 135 -13.60 1.31 16.98
CA TRP A 135 -14.10 1.03 18.33
C TRP A 135 -13.09 1.37 19.41
N PHE A 136 -11.81 1.04 19.20
CA PHE A 136 -10.74 1.42 20.12
C PHE A 136 -10.69 2.94 20.28
N LEU A 137 -10.69 3.69 19.17
CA LEU A 137 -10.64 5.14 19.19
C LEU A 137 -11.88 5.74 19.87
N TRP A 138 -13.07 5.24 19.53
CA TRP A 138 -14.32 5.69 20.15
C TRP A 138 -14.33 5.44 21.66
N TYR A 139 -13.95 4.23 22.09
CA TYR A 139 -13.88 3.87 23.50
C TYR A 139 -12.85 4.73 24.23
N HIS A 140 -11.68 4.92 23.61
CA HIS A 140 -10.62 5.75 24.17
C HIS A 140 -11.11 7.18 24.38
N ILE A 141 -11.67 7.83 23.35
CA ILE A 141 -12.22 9.19 23.43
C ILE A 141 -13.32 9.28 24.48
N LYS A 142 -14.28 8.34 24.49
CA LYS A 142 -15.46 8.41 25.35
C LYS A 142 -15.17 8.26 26.84
N TYR A 143 -14.21 7.39 27.21
CA TYR A 143 -13.99 7.01 28.61
C TYR A 143 -12.67 7.52 29.19
N HIS A 144 -11.75 8.03 28.37
CA HIS A 144 -10.48 8.59 28.83
C HIS A 144 -10.47 10.12 28.83
N ASP A 145 -11.65 10.74 28.84
CA ASP A 145 -11.83 12.18 29.08
C ASP A 145 -11.98 12.44 30.59
N ASN A 146 -10.87 12.29 31.33
CA ASN A 146 -10.84 12.53 32.77
C ASN A 146 -9.63 13.40 33.14
N TRP A 147 -9.89 14.60 33.61
CA TRP A 147 -9.43 15.04 34.93
C TRP A 147 -7.98 14.81 35.35
N GLU A 148 -7.83 13.71 36.06
CA GLU A 148 -6.61 13.32 36.77
C GLU A 148 -5.53 12.75 35.83
N LYS A 149 -5.88 12.41 34.58
CA LYS A 149 -4.99 11.76 33.60
C LYS A 149 -4.71 12.65 32.38
N HIS A 150 -5.05 13.93 32.45
CA HIS A 150 -5.12 14.89 31.33
C HIS A 150 -3.87 15.05 30.47
N ALA A 151 -2.66 14.79 30.98
CA ALA A 151 -1.45 15.00 30.21
C ALA A 151 -1.28 14.06 29.00
N LYS A 152 -2.11 13.01 28.86
CA LYS A 152 -1.91 11.92 27.89
C LYS A 152 -3.12 11.57 27.00
N SER A 153 -4.23 12.30 27.07
CA SER A 153 -5.48 11.93 26.37
C SER A 153 -5.94 12.97 25.34
N LEU A 154 -6.70 12.52 24.34
CA LEU A 154 -7.33 13.38 23.32
C LEU A 154 -8.62 13.97 23.90
N LYS A 155 -8.70 15.31 24.01
CA LYS A 155 -9.93 16.00 24.44
C LYS A 155 -10.95 16.00 23.30
N SER A 156 -12.15 15.44 23.51
CA SER A 156 -13.30 15.73 22.65
C SER A 156 -13.98 17.00 23.14
N GLY A 157 -13.44 18.16 22.77
CA GLY A 157 -14.16 19.41 22.97
C GLY A 157 -15.42 19.43 22.09
N ALA A 158 -16.55 19.90 22.63
CA ALA A 158 -17.73 20.16 21.83
C ALA A 158 -17.35 21.14 20.70
N TYR A 159 -17.63 20.76 19.45
CA TYR A 159 -17.43 21.63 18.31
C TYR A 159 -18.31 22.88 18.48
N ARG A 160 -17.69 24.06 18.39
CA ARG A 160 -18.42 25.33 18.41
C ARG A 160 -19.03 25.54 17.03
N GLY A 161 -20.34 25.34 16.92
CA GLY A 161 -21.05 25.71 15.70
C GLY A 161 -20.89 27.21 15.42
N SER A 162 -20.64 27.56 14.15
CA SER A 162 -20.71 28.96 13.71
C SER A 162 -22.14 29.45 13.90
N ILE A 163 -22.31 30.63 14.50
CA ILE A 163 -23.62 31.25 14.72
C ILE A 163 -23.72 32.46 13.80
N TRP A 164 -24.88 32.62 13.16
CA TRP A 164 -25.14 33.70 12.21
C TRP A 164 -26.09 34.75 12.80
N PRO A 165 -26.04 36.01 12.33
CA PRO A 165 -27.00 37.03 12.72
C PRO A 165 -28.44 36.57 12.41
N GLY A 166 -29.32 36.58 13.42
CA GLY A 166 -30.73 36.15 13.29
C GLY A 166 -31.04 34.76 13.85
N GLU A 167 -30.03 33.96 14.21
CA GLU A 167 -30.24 32.72 14.94
C GLU A 167 -30.48 32.98 16.45
N PRO A 168 -31.34 32.18 17.12
CA PRO A 168 -31.59 32.33 18.54
C PRO A 168 -30.31 32.11 19.36
N GLY A 169 -29.90 33.12 20.13
CA GLY A 169 -28.65 33.13 20.91
C GLY A 169 -27.54 34.03 20.33
N TYR A 170 -27.73 34.68 19.18
CA TYR A 170 -26.81 35.71 18.70
C TYR A 170 -27.00 37.03 19.49
N PRO A 171 -25.94 37.73 19.96
CA PRO A 171 -24.51 37.39 19.86
C PRO A 171 -23.95 36.59 21.05
N ASP A 172 -24.74 36.36 22.11
CA ASP A 172 -24.25 36.06 23.46
C ASP A 172 -24.22 34.57 23.86
N ARG A 173 -24.53 33.63 22.96
CA ARG A 173 -24.55 32.18 23.28
C ARG A 173 -23.23 31.65 23.85
N TRP A 174 -22.12 32.30 23.55
CA TRP A 174 -20.81 31.95 24.07
C TRP A 174 -20.62 32.31 25.55
N LYS A 175 -21.55 33.00 26.22
CA LYS A 175 -21.44 33.33 27.65
C LYS A 175 -21.84 32.18 28.59
N GLU A 176 -22.53 31.15 28.08
CA GLU A 176 -22.76 29.89 28.82
C GLU A 176 -21.50 28.99 28.78
N VAL A 177 -20.34 29.56 29.15
CA VAL A 177 -19.09 28.81 29.19
C VAL A 177 -19.06 27.96 30.46
N ASP A 178 -18.90 26.65 30.29
CA ASP A 178 -18.25 25.86 31.32
C ASP A 178 -16.82 26.39 31.44
N ASP A 179 -16.56 27.18 32.49
CA ASP A 179 -15.24 27.74 32.75
C ASP A 179 -14.18 26.64 32.61
N PHE A 180 -13.18 26.86 31.77
CA PHE A 180 -12.16 25.85 31.47
C PHE A 180 -11.44 25.42 32.75
N GLY A 181 -11.30 26.34 33.71
CA GLY A 181 -10.74 26.02 35.02
C GLY A 181 -11.64 25.14 35.90
N MET A 182 -12.94 25.08 35.58
CA MET A 182 -13.93 24.36 36.39
C MET A 182 -14.32 23.00 35.81
N GLU A 183 -14.22 22.75 34.49
CA GLU A 183 -14.58 21.47 33.83
C GLU A 183 -15.82 20.76 34.43
N GLY A 184 -16.90 21.53 34.69
CA GLY A 184 -18.13 20.99 35.26
C GLY A 184 -18.08 20.61 36.75
N PHE A 185 -17.06 21.02 37.51
CA PHE A 185 -16.97 20.87 38.97
C PHE A 185 -18.19 21.46 39.67
N ASN A 186 -18.65 22.63 39.22
CA ASN A 186 -19.85 23.31 39.71
C ASN A 186 -21.15 22.50 39.52
N ARG A 187 -21.15 21.49 38.64
CA ARG A 187 -22.31 20.61 38.38
C ARG A 187 -22.32 19.34 39.25
N ARG A 188 -21.27 19.09 40.03
CA ARG A 188 -21.15 17.86 40.85
C ARG A 188 -21.95 18.00 42.14
N THR A 189 -22.87 17.08 42.37
CA THR A 189 -23.69 17.02 43.61
C THR A 189 -22.98 16.39 44.81
N ALA A 190 -21.81 15.78 44.60
CA ALA A 190 -21.03 15.12 45.64
C ALA A 190 -20.58 16.07 46.77
N PHE A 191 -20.46 17.37 46.47
CA PHE A 191 -20.06 18.42 47.41
C PHE A 191 -21.22 19.39 47.73
N LEU A 192 -22.48 18.98 47.57
CA LEU A 192 -23.64 19.82 47.91
C LEU A 192 -24.36 19.37 49.20
N GLY A 193 -23.75 18.47 49.98
CA GLY A 193 -24.30 18.01 51.26
C GLY A 193 -24.15 19.05 52.38
N GLU A 194 -25.08 19.04 53.35
CA GLU A 194 -25.16 19.95 54.51
C GLU A 194 -23.91 19.96 55.43
N LYS A 195 -22.91 19.10 55.18
CA LYS A 195 -21.72 18.90 56.02
C LYS A 195 -20.44 19.50 55.46
N LEU A 196 -20.51 20.45 54.54
CA LEU A 196 -19.33 21.24 54.19
C LEU A 196 -19.16 22.35 55.21
N VAL A 197 -18.28 22.09 56.18
CA VAL A 197 -17.70 23.12 57.04
C VAL A 197 -16.94 24.07 56.13
N THR A 198 -17.55 25.22 55.81
CA THR A 198 -16.85 26.35 55.23
C THR A 198 -15.86 26.87 56.27
N SER A 199 -14.62 26.38 56.25
CA SER A 199 -13.51 27.04 56.94
C SER A 199 -13.11 28.25 56.10
N GLY A 200 -13.66 29.42 56.41
CA GLY A 200 -13.31 30.66 55.72
C GLY A 200 -14.30 31.79 55.97
N SER A 201 -14.36 32.24 57.22
CA SER A 201 -14.67 33.62 57.57
C SER A 201 -13.51 34.54 57.20
#